data_AF-A0A831K8G2-F1
#
_entry.id   AF-A0A831K8G2-F1
#
_cell.length_a   1.000
_cell.length_b   1.000
_cell.length_c   1.000
_cell.angle_alpha   90.00
_cell.angle_beta   90.00
_cell.angle_gamma   90.00
#
_symmetry.space_group_name_H-M   'P 1'
#
loop_
_entity.id
_entity.type
_entity.pdbx_description
1 polymer ?
#
loop_
_entity_poly.entity_id
_entity_poly.type
_entity_poly.pdbx_seq_one_letter_code
_entity_poly.pdbx_strand_id
1 'polypeptide(L)'
;MTSHLRSQCGGIHVQYTPQFAWPAGYTGKPGSDLTDTRQRGFRSWRQGSQRRLYSGWPNLFCWRTVSLEPNSFLFLTSSSVADLLYPHGGTGGGLHVVAHVEECGASAHGSGRKHTVIGLSSWVPPLLLVTWLQACSCPTWALWQSFKEHLVSNDGRVIDFHTPARHSTSEGQAYALFMALVDNDQEYFDKLLRWTENNLAQGDLKARLPAWQWGQKADDSWGVIDPNSASDADLWLAYTLAEAGRLWQRPKLISLARSLARRILLEETVRLPGLGLMLLPGKEGFVLQTDRWRLNPSYLPLQLLRRLEQLTPGNGWQEILNNTLTMLQASRSGFIPDWILFDEKHGFLPDHESGSRGSYDAIRVYLWAGMLHPEDPARTTLLNLLAPMADLIAERGAPPQTIDTKTNRASGLGPAGFSAALLPLLKSLHHSRWISKLQNQAAELSGHPDYYYDQVLALFALGWMEGRYRFGPQGHLLPRWESSCTAAADPS
;
A
#
# COMPACT_ATOMS: atom_id res chain seq x y z
N MET A 1 -5.59 17.71 -59.11
CA MET A 1 -4.13 17.49 -59.06
C MET A 1 -3.88 16.55 -57.87
N THR A 2 -3.83 15.23 -58.02
CA THR A 2 -2.63 14.40 -58.37
C THR A 2 -1.37 14.92 -57.64
N SER A 3 -0.62 14.17 -56.83
CA SER A 3 -0.29 12.73 -56.88
C SER A 3 0.30 12.22 -55.54
N HIS A 4 0.14 10.91 -55.31
CA HIS A 4 0.75 10.07 -54.27
C HIS A 4 2.25 9.79 -54.45
N LEU A 5 2.92 9.34 -53.37
CA LEU A 5 3.81 8.13 -53.26
C LEU A 5 4.29 8.00 -51.79
N ARG A 6 3.66 7.16 -50.95
CA ARG A 6 4.03 5.79 -50.51
C ARG A 6 5.49 5.56 -50.07
N SER A 7 5.67 5.16 -48.80
CA SER A 7 6.62 4.13 -48.39
C SER A 7 5.97 3.21 -47.35
N GLN A 8 5.99 1.90 -47.64
CA GLN A 8 5.47 0.80 -46.82
C GLN A 8 6.47 0.40 -45.74
N CYS A 9 5.99 0.05 -44.54
CA CYS A 9 6.64 -0.91 -43.66
C CYS A 9 5.57 -1.90 -43.17
N GLY A 10 5.79 -3.18 -43.45
CA GLY A 10 4.87 -4.27 -43.16
C GLY A 10 4.82 -4.62 -41.67
N GLY A 11 3.60 -4.65 -41.12
CA GLY A 11 3.33 -5.29 -39.84
C GLY A 11 3.10 -6.78 -40.04
N ILE A 12 3.90 -7.61 -39.39
CA ILE A 12 3.60 -9.03 -39.23
C ILE A 12 2.53 -9.13 -38.14
N HIS A 13 1.28 -9.32 -38.55
CA HIS A 13 0.20 -9.81 -37.70
C HIS A 13 0.40 -11.30 -37.46
N VAL A 14 0.76 -11.69 -36.23
CA VAL A 14 0.63 -13.09 -35.81
C VAL A 14 -0.79 -13.29 -35.26
N GLN A 15 -1.67 -13.80 -36.13
CA GLN A 15 -2.94 -14.40 -35.71
C GLN A 15 -2.64 -15.70 -34.96
N TYR A 16 -3.00 -15.77 -33.69
CA TYR A 16 -3.19 -17.05 -33.01
C TYR A 16 -4.61 -17.53 -33.29
N THR A 17 -4.76 -18.46 -34.23
CA THR A 17 -5.93 -19.31 -34.38
C THR A 17 -5.75 -20.59 -33.55
N PRO A 18 -6.51 -20.80 -32.46
CA PRO A 18 -6.65 -22.13 -31.90
C PRO A 18 -7.66 -22.91 -32.76
N GLN A 19 -7.14 -23.82 -33.59
CA GLN A 19 -7.96 -24.87 -34.20
C GLN A 19 -8.36 -25.88 -33.12
N PHE A 20 -9.58 -25.78 -32.62
CA PHE A 20 -10.29 -26.90 -32.00
C PHE A 20 -11.53 -27.19 -32.82
N ALA A 21 -11.48 -28.35 -33.50
CA ALA A 21 -12.61 -28.91 -34.22
C ALA A 21 -13.68 -29.39 -33.22
N TRP A 22 -14.89 -28.89 -33.39
CA TRP A 22 -16.11 -29.45 -32.81
C TRP A 22 -16.87 -30.21 -33.91
N PRO A 23 -17.34 -31.44 -33.66
CA PRO A 23 -18.48 -31.97 -34.40
C PRO A 23 -19.77 -31.37 -33.82
N ALA A 24 -20.60 -30.86 -34.70
CA ALA A 24 -21.95 -30.38 -34.39
C ALA A 24 -22.94 -31.53 -34.18
N GLY A 25 -23.94 -31.26 -33.33
CA GLY A 25 -25.26 -31.90 -33.42
C GLY A 25 -25.64 -32.71 -32.18
N TYR A 26 -26.46 -32.15 -31.30
CA TYR A 26 -27.84 -32.61 -31.08
C TYR A 26 -28.60 -31.63 -30.17
N THR A 27 -29.77 -31.24 -30.68
CA THR A 27 -30.81 -30.44 -30.03
C THR A 27 -31.60 -31.29 -29.03
N GLY A 28 -31.96 -30.73 -27.86
CA GLY A 28 -32.99 -31.32 -27.00
C GLY A 28 -33.03 -30.81 -25.55
N LYS A 29 -34.05 -29.99 -25.25
CA LYS A 29 -34.72 -29.83 -23.95
C LYS A 29 -36.23 -30.03 -24.22
N PRO A 30 -37.14 -30.22 -23.24
CA PRO A 30 -36.99 -30.26 -21.78
C PRO A 30 -37.77 -31.41 -21.07
N GLY A 31 -37.67 -31.48 -19.74
CA GLY A 31 -38.52 -32.28 -18.83
C GLY A 31 -37.66 -33.01 -17.79
N SER A 32 -37.99 -33.17 -16.52
CA SER A 32 -39.08 -32.75 -15.62
C SER A 32 -38.62 -33.21 -14.22
N ASP A 33 -39.27 -32.70 -13.18
CA ASP A 33 -39.10 -33.04 -11.77
C ASP A 33 -38.75 -34.51 -11.46
N LEU A 34 -37.94 -34.73 -10.41
CA LEU A 34 -38.32 -35.61 -9.30
C LEU A 34 -37.32 -35.52 -8.14
N THR A 35 -37.94 -35.57 -6.96
CA THR A 35 -37.45 -35.48 -5.59
C THR A 35 -36.73 -36.73 -5.07
N ASP A 36 -35.83 -36.49 -4.10
CA ASP A 36 -35.61 -37.26 -2.86
C ASP A 36 -35.24 -38.76 -2.92
N THR A 37 -34.07 -39.14 -2.39
CA THR A 37 -33.92 -39.98 -1.17
C THR A 37 -32.49 -40.48 -0.95
N ARG A 38 -32.23 -40.79 0.33
CA ARG A 38 -30.96 -41.06 0.99
C ARG A 38 -30.37 -42.47 0.75
N GLN A 39 -29.11 -42.59 1.19
CA GLN A 39 -28.47 -43.68 1.97
C GLN A 39 -27.50 -44.69 1.31
N ARG A 40 -26.30 -44.76 1.94
CA ARG A 40 -25.36 -45.90 2.15
C ARG A 40 -24.82 -46.59 0.87
N GLY A 41 -23.53 -46.77 0.60
CA GLY A 41 -22.32 -46.96 1.41
C GLY A 41 -21.66 -48.29 1.01
N PHE A 42 -20.38 -48.35 0.61
CA PHE A 42 -19.42 -49.45 0.88
C PHE A 42 -18.06 -49.35 0.14
N ARG A 43 -17.00 -49.77 0.87
CA ARG A 43 -15.72 -50.46 0.50
C ARG A 43 -14.78 -49.76 -0.50
N SER A 44 -13.60 -49.26 -0.08
CA SER A 44 -12.36 -49.97 0.28
C SER A 44 -11.78 -50.89 -0.81
N TRP A 45 -10.66 -50.50 -1.40
CA TRP A 45 -9.66 -51.41 -1.98
C TRP A 45 -8.25 -50.89 -1.68
N ARG A 46 -7.43 -51.76 -1.10
CA ARG A 46 -5.99 -51.60 -0.90
C ARG A 46 -5.29 -52.85 -1.45
N GLN A 47 -4.05 -52.62 -1.85
CA GLN A 47 -2.93 -53.55 -2.09
C GLN A 47 -2.78 -54.25 -3.45
N GLY A 48 -1.56 -54.11 -3.96
CA GLY A 48 -1.00 -54.84 -5.10
C GLY A 48 0.39 -54.29 -5.45
N SER A 49 1.39 -54.57 -4.62
CA SER A 49 2.81 -54.32 -4.87
C SER A 49 3.35 -55.08 -6.08
N GLN A 50 4.32 -54.54 -6.84
CA GLN A 50 5.63 -55.18 -7.11
C GLN A 50 6.59 -54.28 -7.93
N ARG A 51 7.79 -54.11 -7.34
CA ARG A 51 9.16 -54.13 -7.89
C ARG A 51 9.65 -53.08 -8.92
N ARG A 52 10.83 -52.55 -8.54
CA ARG A 52 11.79 -51.70 -9.25
C ARG A 52 12.30 -52.33 -10.54
N LEU A 53 12.55 -51.49 -11.54
CA LEU A 53 13.72 -51.59 -12.42
C LEU A 53 14.23 -50.17 -12.75
N TYR A 54 15.54 -50.01 -12.65
CA TYR A 54 16.33 -48.82 -13.00
C TYR A 54 16.49 -48.70 -14.52
N SER A 55 16.43 -47.49 -15.05
CA SER A 55 17.14 -46.95 -16.23
C SER A 55 16.56 -45.55 -16.49
N GLY A 56 17.30 -44.45 -16.40
CA GLY A 56 18.49 -44.16 -17.21
C GLY A 56 18.03 -43.46 -18.48
N TRP A 57 17.62 -42.18 -18.37
CA TRP A 57 17.33 -41.33 -19.53
C TRP A 57 18.40 -40.24 -19.66
N PRO A 58 19.01 -40.07 -20.86
CA PRO A 58 20.12 -39.15 -21.08
C PRO A 58 19.64 -37.72 -21.37
N ASN A 59 20.37 -36.74 -20.84
CA ASN A 59 20.33 -35.35 -21.26
C ASN A 59 20.83 -35.23 -22.71
N LEU A 60 19.92 -34.97 -23.65
CA LEU A 60 20.25 -34.48 -24.99
C LEU A 60 20.23 -32.95 -24.96
N PHE A 61 21.42 -32.35 -24.82
CA PHE A 61 21.61 -30.93 -25.12
C PHE A 61 21.64 -30.74 -26.64
N CYS A 62 20.63 -30.04 -27.17
CA CYS A 62 20.63 -29.53 -28.53
C CYS A 62 21.28 -28.15 -28.53
N TRP A 63 22.47 -28.02 -29.10
CA TRP A 63 23.09 -26.71 -29.34
C TRP A 63 22.47 -26.09 -30.60
N ARG A 64 21.82 -24.94 -30.44
CA ARG A 64 21.53 -24.03 -31.56
C ARG A 64 22.53 -22.89 -31.49
N THR A 65 23.40 -22.82 -32.50
CA THR A 65 24.23 -21.64 -32.78
C THR A 65 23.30 -20.48 -33.17
N VAL A 66 23.35 -19.39 -32.40
CA VAL A 66 22.75 -18.10 -32.79
C VAL A 66 23.92 -17.16 -33.06
N SER A 67 24.05 -16.71 -34.32
CA SER A 67 24.93 -15.58 -34.65
C SER A 67 24.30 -14.31 -34.09
N LEU A 68 25.04 -13.58 -33.26
CA LEU A 68 24.68 -12.24 -32.78
C LEU A 68 25.33 -11.19 -33.68
N GLU A 69 24.51 -10.26 -34.18
CA GLU A 69 24.96 -9.01 -34.81
C GLU A 69 25.60 -8.07 -33.76
N PRO A 70 26.50 -7.16 -34.15
CA PRO A 70 27.18 -6.26 -33.22
C PRO A 70 26.23 -5.14 -32.78
N ASN A 71 25.52 -5.37 -31.67
CA ASN A 71 25.02 -4.40 -30.67
C ASN A 71 23.79 -4.95 -29.95
N SER A 72 23.96 -5.96 -29.11
CA SER A 72 22.92 -6.43 -28.20
C SER A 72 23.52 -6.73 -26.83
N PHE A 73 23.04 -6.02 -25.81
CA PHE A 73 23.43 -6.24 -24.41
C PHE A 73 22.62 -7.39 -23.82
N LEU A 74 23.30 -8.38 -23.23
CA LEU A 74 22.69 -9.44 -22.45
C LEU A 74 22.65 -9.03 -20.97
N PHE A 75 21.47 -8.90 -20.39
CA PHE A 75 21.30 -8.84 -18.94
C PHE A 75 21.22 -10.26 -18.38
N LEU A 76 22.19 -10.64 -17.55
CA LEU A 76 22.13 -11.86 -16.74
C LEU A 76 21.62 -11.49 -15.34
N THR A 77 20.45 -11.99 -14.96
CA THR A 77 19.97 -11.97 -13.57
C THR A 77 20.47 -13.21 -12.86
N SER A 78 21.25 -13.06 -11.79
CA SER A 78 21.68 -14.20 -10.96
C SER A 78 20.56 -14.60 -10.00
N SER A 79 20.18 -15.87 -10.08
CA SER A 79 19.33 -16.54 -9.09
C SER A 79 20.20 -17.48 -8.26
N SER A 80 20.11 -17.34 -6.94
CA SER A 80 20.29 -18.40 -5.94
C SER A 80 21.67 -19.05 -5.78
N VAL A 81 22.38 -18.69 -4.70
CA VAL A 81 23.07 -19.66 -3.84
C VAL A 81 22.89 -19.22 -2.39
N ALA A 82 22.14 -20.02 -1.63
CA ALA A 82 22.21 -20.05 -0.18
C ALA A 82 23.03 -21.30 0.17
N ASP A 83 24.06 -21.16 1.00
CA ASP A 83 24.35 -22.13 2.05
C ASP A 83 25.43 -21.63 3.03
N LEU A 84 25.09 -21.81 4.31
CA LEU A 84 25.91 -22.11 5.49
C LEU A 84 27.23 -21.35 5.71
N LEU A 85 27.38 -20.74 6.90
CA LEU A 85 28.54 -20.93 7.80
C LEU A 85 28.32 -20.25 9.17
N TYR A 86 28.49 -21.02 10.25
CA TYR A 86 28.66 -20.57 11.63
C TYR A 86 30.09 -19.99 11.82
N PRO A 87 30.32 -19.07 12.79
CA PRO A 87 31.63 -18.43 12.93
C PRO A 87 32.55 -19.21 13.87
N HIS A 88 33.78 -19.45 13.43
CA HIS A 88 34.93 -19.61 14.31
C HIS A 88 36.02 -18.61 13.88
N GLY A 89 36.57 -17.92 14.88
CA GLY A 89 37.43 -16.75 14.70
C GLY A 89 38.81 -17.03 14.11
N GLY A 90 39.50 -15.95 13.78
CA GLY A 90 40.90 -15.99 13.37
C GLY A 90 41.26 -14.77 12.53
N THR A 91 42.30 -14.08 12.98
CA THR A 91 42.86 -12.81 12.51
C THR A 91 43.50 -12.84 11.12
N GLY A 92 43.30 -11.77 10.34
CA GLY A 92 44.30 -11.15 9.45
C GLY A 92 44.67 -11.88 8.15
N GLY A 93 44.40 -11.25 7.01
CA GLY A 93 44.99 -11.61 5.71
C GLY A 93 44.22 -11.05 4.53
N GLY A 94 44.88 -10.26 3.68
CA GLY A 94 44.27 -9.57 2.53
C GLY A 94 43.67 -10.50 1.47
N LEU A 95 42.63 -10.02 0.80
CA LEU A 95 41.94 -10.74 -0.27
C LEU A 95 42.73 -10.62 -1.58
N HIS A 96 43.36 -11.72 -2.03
CA HIS A 96 43.85 -11.87 -3.39
C HIS A 96 42.72 -12.42 -4.27
N VAL A 97 42.21 -11.62 -5.20
CA VAL A 97 41.33 -12.13 -6.27
C VAL A 97 42.21 -12.58 -7.42
N VAL A 98 42.33 -13.90 -7.61
CA VAL A 98 42.92 -14.50 -8.81
C VAL A 98 41.81 -14.64 -9.85
N ALA A 99 41.85 -13.82 -10.90
CA ALA A 99 41.00 -14.01 -12.06
C ALA A 99 41.65 -15.06 -12.99
N HIS A 100 41.01 -16.22 -13.13
CA HIS A 100 41.33 -17.17 -14.18
C HIS A 100 40.68 -16.69 -15.49
N VAL A 101 41.50 -16.35 -16.48
CA VAL A 101 41.08 -16.16 -17.87
C VAL A 101 41.47 -17.43 -18.63
N GLU A 102 40.50 -18.27 -18.99
CA GLU A 102 40.71 -19.35 -19.95
C GLU A 102 40.44 -18.82 -21.37
N GLU A 103 41.49 -18.69 -22.17
CA GLU A 103 41.38 -18.55 -23.63
C GLU A 103 41.38 -19.95 -24.27
N CYS A 104 40.25 -20.34 -24.88
CA CYS A 104 40.20 -21.51 -25.76
C CYS A 104 40.63 -21.12 -27.19
N GLY A 105 41.90 -21.35 -27.52
CA GLY A 105 42.45 -21.32 -28.88
C GLY A 105 42.79 -22.72 -29.37
N ALA A 106 42.33 -23.07 -30.58
CA ALA A 106 42.51 -24.38 -31.20
C ALA A 106 43.97 -24.67 -31.62
N SER A 107 44.34 -25.95 -31.51
CA SER A 107 45.67 -26.54 -31.67
C SER A 107 46.35 -26.35 -33.04
N ALA A 108 47.67 -26.14 -33.04
CA ALA A 108 48.62 -26.85 -33.93
C ALA A 108 50.05 -26.87 -33.36
N HIS A 109 50.60 -28.08 -33.21
CA HIS A 109 52.00 -28.51 -33.15
C HIS A 109 53.12 -27.64 -32.51
N GLY A 110 53.75 -28.21 -31.47
CA GLY A 110 55.17 -28.57 -31.55
C GLY A 110 56.21 -27.64 -30.90
N SER A 111 56.70 -28.06 -29.72
CA SER A 111 58.10 -27.95 -29.26
C SER A 111 58.73 -26.55 -29.10
N GLY A 112 58.99 -26.18 -27.84
CA GLY A 112 60.17 -25.38 -27.47
C GLY A 112 59.90 -24.29 -26.44
N ARG A 113 60.16 -24.57 -25.15
CA ARG A 113 60.31 -23.52 -24.14
C ARG A 113 61.59 -22.73 -24.42
N LYS A 114 61.46 -21.46 -24.79
CA LYS A 114 62.51 -20.44 -24.59
C LYS A 114 61.88 -19.22 -23.94
N HIS A 115 62.44 -18.84 -22.79
CA HIS A 115 62.09 -17.62 -22.09
C HIS A 115 62.57 -16.42 -22.91
N THR A 116 61.70 -15.44 -23.13
CA THR A 116 62.11 -14.11 -23.61
C THR A 116 61.31 -13.07 -22.84
N VAL A 117 62.02 -12.34 -21.99
CA VAL A 117 61.51 -11.16 -21.29
C VAL A 117 61.62 -10.01 -22.28
N ILE A 118 60.49 -9.45 -22.70
CA ILE A 118 60.43 -8.21 -23.47
C ILE A 118 59.76 -7.17 -22.59
N GLY A 119 60.56 -6.26 -22.05
CA GLY A 119 60.06 -5.07 -21.37
C GLY A 119 59.55 -4.07 -22.41
N LEU A 120 58.25 -3.81 -22.42
CA LEU A 120 57.65 -2.74 -23.21
C LEU A 120 57.13 -1.66 -22.26
N SER A 121 57.96 -0.64 -22.06
CA SER A 121 57.55 0.65 -21.50
C SER A 121 56.62 1.34 -22.50
N SER A 122 55.32 1.34 -22.22
CA SER A 122 54.31 2.02 -23.03
C SER A 122 53.63 3.07 -22.17
N TRP A 123 53.97 4.32 -22.43
CA TRP A 123 53.22 5.49 -21.94
C TRP A 123 51.81 5.46 -22.53
N VAL A 124 50.80 5.29 -21.68
CA VAL A 124 49.39 5.47 -22.06
C VAL A 124 48.98 6.87 -21.59
N PRO A 125 48.53 7.78 -22.48
CA PRO A 125 48.05 9.09 -22.05
C PRO A 125 46.76 8.91 -21.24
N PRO A 126 46.50 9.77 -20.22
CA PRO A 126 45.34 9.60 -19.37
C PRO A 126 44.08 9.87 -20.19
N LEU A 127 43.33 8.81 -20.49
CA LEU A 127 41.95 8.92 -20.93
C LEU A 127 41.17 9.58 -19.79
N LEU A 128 40.69 10.80 -20.02
CA LEU A 128 39.66 11.43 -19.18
C LEU A 128 38.39 10.57 -19.32
N LEU A 129 38.24 9.61 -18.41
CA LEU A 129 36.98 8.94 -18.16
C LEU A 129 36.01 9.99 -17.61
N VAL A 130 35.21 10.57 -18.52
CA VAL A 130 33.99 11.26 -18.12
C VAL A 130 33.04 10.17 -17.62
N THR A 131 33.05 9.96 -16.30
CA THR A 131 32.07 9.12 -15.64
C THR A 131 30.73 9.83 -15.76
N TRP A 132 29.84 9.29 -16.59
CA TRP A 132 28.43 9.64 -16.55
C TRP A 132 27.92 9.17 -15.19
N LEU A 133 27.83 10.09 -14.23
CA LEU A 133 27.02 9.89 -13.03
C LEU A 133 25.58 9.74 -13.53
N GLN A 134 25.15 8.50 -13.76
CA GLN A 134 23.74 8.19 -13.84
C GLN A 134 23.18 8.50 -12.45
N ALA A 135 22.62 9.70 -12.31
CA ALA A 135 21.78 10.01 -11.17
C ALA A 135 20.71 8.92 -11.12
N CYS A 136 20.72 8.14 -10.04
CA CYS A 136 19.71 7.11 -9.80
C CYS A 136 18.38 7.84 -9.57
N SER A 137 17.67 8.17 -10.66
CA SER A 137 16.39 8.86 -10.58
C SER A 137 15.37 7.84 -10.09
N CYS A 138 14.93 7.98 -8.83
CA CYS A 138 13.80 7.24 -8.33
C CYS A 138 12.60 7.47 -9.27
N PRO A 139 11.83 6.42 -9.64
CA PRO A 139 10.67 6.59 -10.50
C PRO A 139 9.70 7.61 -9.89
N THR A 140 9.40 8.65 -10.64
CA THR A 140 8.47 9.72 -10.26
C THR A 140 7.14 9.12 -9.81
N TRP A 141 6.58 9.62 -8.69
CA TRP A 141 5.26 9.20 -8.23
C TRP A 141 4.16 9.91 -9.02
N ALA A 142 3.85 9.39 -10.22
CA ALA A 142 2.91 10.05 -11.16
C ALA A 142 1.55 10.39 -10.53
N LEU A 143 0.97 9.46 -9.74
CA LEU A 143 -0.29 9.69 -9.05
C LEU A 143 -0.21 10.87 -8.07
N TRP A 144 0.88 10.96 -7.29
CA TRP A 144 1.10 12.07 -6.37
C TRP A 144 1.34 13.39 -7.11
N GLN A 145 2.10 13.39 -8.21
CA GLN A 145 2.29 14.62 -9.01
C GLN A 145 0.94 15.11 -9.59
N SER A 146 0.12 14.20 -10.12
CA SER A 146 -1.23 14.53 -10.58
C SER A 146 -2.11 15.09 -9.47
N PHE A 147 -2.07 14.47 -8.28
CA PHE A 147 -2.79 14.98 -7.10
C PHE A 147 -2.33 16.40 -6.72
N LYS A 148 -1.02 16.65 -6.68
CA LYS A 148 -0.49 18.00 -6.40
C LYS A 148 -0.98 19.03 -7.42
N GLU A 149 -0.97 18.67 -8.70
CA GLU A 149 -1.35 19.56 -9.80
C GLU A 149 -2.85 19.90 -9.78
N HIS A 150 -3.71 18.93 -9.51
CA HIS A 150 -5.16 19.08 -9.69
C HIS A 150 -5.93 19.35 -8.41
N LEU A 151 -5.41 18.93 -7.25
CA LEU A 151 -6.13 18.95 -5.97
C LEU A 151 -5.45 19.80 -4.92
N VAL A 152 -4.28 20.38 -5.18
CA VAL A 152 -3.59 21.24 -4.22
C VAL A 152 -3.30 22.60 -4.81
N SER A 153 -3.73 23.64 -4.09
CA SER A 153 -3.52 25.03 -4.46
C SER A 153 -2.05 25.47 -4.27
N ASN A 154 -1.69 26.56 -4.93
CA ASN A 154 -0.35 27.17 -4.85
C ASN A 154 0.09 27.53 -3.43
N ASP A 155 -0.85 27.73 -2.50
CA ASP A 155 -0.59 28.06 -1.09
C ASP A 155 -0.47 26.85 -0.16
N GLY A 156 -0.79 25.63 -0.62
CA GLY A 156 -0.71 24.40 0.20
C GLY A 156 -2.06 23.87 0.71
N ARG A 157 -3.16 24.39 0.16
CA ARG A 157 -4.52 23.94 0.43
C ARG A 157 -4.93 22.75 -0.45
N VAL A 158 -5.35 21.64 0.13
CA VAL A 158 -5.94 20.48 -0.56
C VAL A 158 -7.43 20.69 -0.77
N ILE A 159 -7.91 20.73 -2.00
CA ILE A 159 -9.26 21.16 -2.36
C ILE A 159 -10.08 19.99 -2.90
N ASP A 160 -11.26 19.76 -2.32
CA ASP A 160 -12.30 18.96 -2.94
C ASP A 160 -13.20 19.85 -3.81
N PHE A 161 -12.96 19.80 -5.13
CA PHE A 161 -13.70 20.58 -6.13
C PHE A 161 -15.14 20.08 -6.37
N HIS A 162 -15.52 18.92 -5.84
CA HIS A 162 -16.88 18.39 -5.95
C HIS A 162 -17.84 19.01 -4.94
N THR A 163 -17.32 19.75 -3.97
CA THR A 163 -18.14 20.47 -2.99
C THR A 163 -18.42 21.90 -3.46
N PRO A 164 -19.66 22.42 -3.33
CA PRO A 164 -19.95 23.80 -3.74
C PRO A 164 -19.07 24.84 -3.06
N ALA A 165 -18.75 24.63 -1.78
CA ALA A 165 -17.89 25.51 -0.99
C ALA A 165 -16.38 25.20 -1.16
N ARG A 166 -16.03 24.32 -2.10
CA ARG A 166 -14.65 23.90 -2.44
C ARG A 166 -13.83 23.57 -1.20
N HIS A 167 -14.36 22.70 -0.35
CA HIS A 167 -13.84 22.39 0.96
C HIS A 167 -12.36 21.97 0.93
N SER A 168 -11.66 22.35 1.99
CA SER A 168 -10.51 21.60 2.49
C SER A 168 -10.89 21.07 3.86
N THR A 169 -10.42 19.87 4.13
CA THR A 169 -10.56 19.24 5.43
C THR A 169 -9.21 19.10 6.11
N SER A 170 -9.21 19.02 7.45
CA SER A 170 -8.02 18.61 8.19
C SER A 170 -7.53 17.25 7.70
N GLU A 171 -8.44 16.35 7.34
CA GLU A 171 -8.16 15.03 6.76
C GLU A 171 -7.32 15.14 5.48
N GLY A 172 -7.76 15.94 4.50
CA GLY A 172 -7.03 16.12 3.24
C GLY A 172 -5.64 16.72 3.44
N GLN A 173 -5.52 17.69 4.35
CA GLN A 173 -4.22 18.24 4.72
C GLN A 173 -3.30 17.18 5.35
N ALA A 174 -3.81 16.40 6.30
CA ALA A 174 -3.03 15.38 7.00
C ALA A 174 -2.56 14.27 6.03
N TYR A 175 -3.42 13.86 5.09
CA TYR A 175 -3.07 12.89 4.06
C TYR A 175 -2.03 13.43 3.08
N ALA A 176 -2.19 14.66 2.59
CA ALA A 176 -1.19 15.27 1.70
C ALA A 176 0.17 15.45 2.38
N LEU A 177 0.19 15.80 3.68
CA LEU A 177 1.43 15.84 4.47
C LEU A 177 2.10 14.47 4.54
N PHE A 178 1.31 13.41 4.73
CA PHE A 178 1.84 12.04 4.73
C PHE A 178 2.42 11.67 3.35
N MET A 179 1.74 12.00 2.25
CA MET A 179 2.26 11.72 0.90
C MET A 179 3.53 12.51 0.59
N ALA A 180 3.61 13.78 1.00
CA ALA A 180 4.83 14.59 0.87
C ALA A 180 6.01 13.97 1.65
N LEU A 181 5.76 13.44 2.85
CA LEU A 181 6.78 12.71 3.61
C LEU A 181 7.23 11.42 2.90
N VAL A 182 6.28 10.64 2.36
CA VAL A 182 6.58 9.42 1.59
C VAL A 182 7.42 9.73 0.35
N ASP A 183 7.16 10.86 -0.32
CA ASP A 183 7.89 11.31 -1.52
C ASP A 183 9.22 12.02 -1.20
N ASN A 184 9.55 12.20 0.09
CA ASN A 184 10.71 12.98 0.57
C ASN A 184 10.69 14.48 0.18
N ASP A 185 9.51 15.06 0.00
CA ASP A 185 9.31 16.44 -0.44
C ASP A 185 9.16 17.39 0.76
N GLN A 186 10.29 17.76 1.37
CA GLN A 186 10.33 18.59 2.58
C GLN A 186 9.79 20.01 2.38
N GLU A 187 10.04 20.61 1.21
CA GLU A 187 9.57 21.96 0.91
C GLU A 187 8.05 21.98 0.76
N TYR A 188 7.51 20.99 0.03
CA TYR A 188 6.08 20.87 -0.14
C TYR A 188 5.38 20.50 1.18
N PHE A 189 6.01 19.66 2.00
CA PHE A 189 5.55 19.38 3.37
C PHE A 189 5.43 20.67 4.19
N ASP A 190 6.45 21.53 4.19
CA ASP A 190 6.44 22.79 4.94
C ASP A 190 5.38 23.77 4.40
N LYS A 191 5.12 23.76 3.09
CA LYS A 191 4.03 24.52 2.47
C LYS A 191 2.66 24.04 2.97
N LEU A 192 2.39 22.73 2.90
CA LEU A 192 1.15 22.13 3.41
C LEU A 192 0.96 22.43 4.91
N LEU A 193 2.01 22.24 5.73
CA LEU A 193 1.95 22.42 7.18
C LEU A 193 1.67 23.88 7.56
N ARG A 194 2.31 24.84 6.89
CA ARG A 194 2.04 26.28 7.11
C ARG A 194 0.60 26.63 6.77
N TRP A 195 0.06 26.09 5.68
CA TRP A 195 -1.34 26.33 5.33
C TRP A 195 -2.29 25.78 6.42
N THR A 196 -2.06 24.53 6.84
CA THR A 196 -2.83 23.87 7.91
C THR A 196 -2.79 24.67 9.20
N GLU A 197 -1.60 25.10 9.64
CA GLU A 197 -1.43 25.86 10.87
C GLU A 197 -2.16 27.21 10.82
N ASN A 198 -1.95 27.98 9.77
CA ASN A 198 -2.52 29.32 9.64
C ASN A 198 -4.06 29.29 9.50
N ASN A 199 -4.59 28.36 8.71
CA ASN A 199 -5.99 28.39 8.30
C ASN A 199 -6.90 27.49 9.14
N LEU A 200 -6.41 26.36 9.64
CA LEU A 200 -7.20 25.42 10.43
C LEU A 200 -6.91 25.56 11.94
N ALA A 201 -5.72 26.01 12.33
CA ALA A 201 -5.32 26.13 13.74
C ALA A 201 -5.03 27.57 14.19
N GLN A 202 -5.48 28.57 13.42
CA GLN A 202 -5.34 30.00 13.75
C GLN A 202 -3.89 30.42 14.03
N GLY A 203 -2.93 29.81 13.31
CA GLY A 203 -1.51 30.10 13.40
C GLY A 203 -0.75 29.34 14.50
N ASP A 204 -1.40 28.47 15.28
CA ASP A 204 -0.72 27.70 16.32
C ASP A 204 -1.32 26.30 16.53
N LEU A 205 -0.75 25.30 15.84
CA LEU A 205 -1.10 23.89 16.02
C LEU A 205 -0.67 23.31 17.37
N LYS A 206 0.21 23.99 18.12
CA LYS A 206 0.49 23.59 19.51
C LYS A 206 -0.63 23.99 20.44
N ALA A 207 -1.35 25.08 20.14
CA ALA A 207 -2.38 25.65 21.01
C ALA A 207 -3.76 25.05 20.81
N ARG A 208 -4.08 24.47 19.65
CA ARG A 208 -5.41 23.91 19.35
C ARG A 208 -5.39 22.81 18.30
N LEU A 209 -6.42 21.96 18.32
CA LEU A 209 -6.70 21.04 17.22
C LEU A 209 -7.19 21.83 15.98
N PRO A 210 -6.81 21.40 14.77
CA PRO A 210 -7.25 22.05 13.54
C PRO A 210 -8.76 21.90 13.34
N ALA A 211 -9.39 22.96 12.83
CA ALA A 211 -10.76 22.91 12.33
C ALA A 211 -10.87 21.88 11.20
N TRP A 212 -11.92 21.05 11.22
CA TRP A 212 -12.07 19.98 10.26
C TRP A 212 -12.55 20.45 8.90
N GLN A 213 -13.18 21.63 8.79
CA GLN A 213 -13.77 22.11 7.55
C GLN A 213 -13.49 23.60 7.27
N TRP A 214 -12.93 23.90 6.11
CA TRP A 214 -12.67 25.25 5.62
C TRP A 214 -13.09 25.38 4.16
N GLY A 215 -13.79 26.45 3.80
CA GLY A 215 -14.23 26.69 2.42
C GLY A 215 -14.76 28.10 2.21
N GLN A 216 -15.45 28.27 1.08
CA GLN A 216 -16.26 29.45 0.84
C GLN A 216 -17.52 29.36 1.70
N LYS A 217 -17.77 30.39 2.51
CA LYS A 217 -18.93 30.49 3.41
C LYS A 217 -20.13 31.07 2.65
N ALA A 218 -21.28 31.09 3.32
CA ALA A 218 -22.52 31.62 2.76
C ALA A 218 -22.48 33.13 2.43
N ASP A 219 -21.56 33.89 3.04
CA ASP A 219 -21.33 35.31 2.78
C ASP A 219 -20.22 35.56 1.72
N ASP A 220 -19.87 34.52 0.94
CA ASP A 220 -18.79 34.50 -0.04
C ASP A 220 -17.37 34.74 0.52
N SER A 221 -17.22 34.87 1.84
CA SER A 221 -15.91 34.92 2.48
C SER A 221 -15.27 33.53 2.52
N TRP A 222 -13.93 33.49 2.58
CA TRP A 222 -13.18 32.25 2.72
C TRP A 222 -12.71 32.07 4.15
N GLY A 223 -12.92 30.89 4.73
CA GLY A 223 -12.47 30.62 6.09
C GLY A 223 -12.97 29.29 6.65
N VAL A 224 -12.76 29.10 7.95
CA VAL A 224 -13.33 27.97 8.69
C VAL A 224 -14.85 28.00 8.59
N ILE A 225 -15.43 26.89 8.13
CA ILE A 225 -16.87 26.64 8.06
C ILE A 225 -17.34 25.99 9.35
N ASP A 226 -16.61 24.96 9.80
CA ASP A 226 -16.88 24.27 11.06
C ASP A 226 -15.58 24.17 11.89
N PRO A 227 -15.53 24.79 13.09
CA PRO A 227 -14.36 24.81 13.96
C PRO A 227 -14.20 23.54 14.82
N ASN A 228 -15.10 22.56 14.70
CA ASN A 228 -14.92 21.25 15.35
C ASN A 228 -13.66 20.55 14.80
N SER A 229 -13.13 19.58 15.50
CA SER A 229 -12.01 18.76 15.03
C SER A 229 -12.49 17.43 14.46
N ALA A 230 -11.61 16.75 13.72
CA ALA A 230 -11.82 15.40 13.22
C ALA A 230 -10.61 14.55 13.61
N SER A 231 -10.82 13.58 14.49
CA SER A 231 -9.72 12.95 15.21
C SER A 231 -8.89 11.99 14.36
N ASP A 232 -9.42 11.50 13.24
CA ASP A 232 -8.61 10.75 12.26
C ASP A 232 -7.53 11.64 11.65
N ALA A 233 -7.91 12.85 11.22
CA ALA A 233 -6.98 13.83 10.70
C ALA A 233 -5.94 14.23 11.74
N ASP A 234 -6.37 14.43 12.98
CA ASP A 234 -5.49 14.84 14.08
C ASP A 234 -4.47 13.74 14.42
N LEU A 235 -4.91 12.46 14.42
CA LEU A 235 -4.01 11.32 14.54
C LEU A 235 -3.00 11.24 13.39
N TRP A 236 -3.45 11.37 12.15
CA TRP A 236 -2.57 11.36 10.98
C TRP A 236 -1.57 12.51 11.01
N LEU A 237 -2.00 13.70 11.46
CA LEU A 237 -1.14 14.87 11.59
C LEU A 237 -0.08 14.66 12.67
N ALA A 238 -0.46 14.19 13.86
CA ALA A 238 0.47 13.89 14.95
C ALA A 238 1.48 12.82 14.54
N TYR A 239 1.01 11.74 13.91
CA TYR A 239 1.85 10.68 13.36
C TYR A 239 2.85 11.20 12.33
N THR A 240 2.36 11.93 11.34
CA THR A 240 3.15 12.39 10.20
C THR A 240 4.21 13.39 10.66
N LEU A 241 3.89 14.29 11.59
CA LEU A 241 4.86 15.21 12.20
C LEU A 241 5.94 14.46 13.01
N ALA A 242 5.56 13.41 13.74
CA ALA A 242 6.51 12.59 14.48
C ALA A 242 7.49 11.87 13.55
N GLU A 243 6.98 11.29 12.46
CA GLU A 243 7.80 10.56 11.49
C GLU A 243 8.64 11.49 10.63
N ALA A 244 8.11 12.62 10.17
CA ALA A 244 8.89 13.66 9.50
C ALA A 244 10.01 14.18 10.42
N GLY A 245 9.70 14.42 11.69
CA GLY A 245 10.68 14.83 12.69
C GLY A 245 11.79 13.80 12.91
N ARG A 246 11.46 12.50 12.91
CA ARG A 246 12.43 11.40 13.02
C ARG A 246 13.28 11.28 11.75
N LEU A 247 12.63 11.14 10.60
CA LEU A 247 13.25 10.83 9.31
C LEU A 247 14.12 11.99 8.79
N TRP A 248 13.68 13.23 8.98
CA TRP A 248 14.43 14.42 8.56
C TRP A 248 15.23 15.06 9.70
N GLN A 249 15.28 14.42 10.88
CA GLN A 249 16.00 14.93 12.06
C GLN A 249 15.58 16.37 12.45
N ARG A 250 14.28 16.67 12.37
CA ARG A 250 13.70 17.99 12.69
C ARG A 250 13.04 17.96 14.07
N PRO A 251 13.75 18.27 15.18
CA PRO A 251 13.21 18.15 16.54
C PRO A 251 12.00 19.04 16.81
N LYS A 252 11.84 20.16 16.07
CA LYS A 252 10.66 21.02 16.15
C LYS A 252 9.38 20.28 15.75
N LEU A 253 9.43 19.42 14.73
CA LEU A 253 8.28 18.61 14.30
C LEU A 253 7.93 17.55 15.35
N ILE A 254 8.93 16.91 15.97
CA ILE A 254 8.71 15.97 17.08
C ILE A 254 8.05 16.68 18.28
N SER A 255 8.50 17.89 18.62
CA SER A 255 7.88 18.69 19.68
C SER A 255 6.43 19.02 19.36
N LEU A 256 6.13 19.43 18.11
CA LEU A 256 4.76 19.71 17.68
C LEU A 256 3.89 18.45 17.74
N ALA A 257 4.39 17.32 17.24
CA ALA A 257 3.71 16.04 17.30
C ALA A 257 3.33 15.61 18.73
N ARG A 258 4.25 15.77 19.69
CA ARG A 258 3.98 15.49 21.11
C ARG A 258 2.92 16.41 21.69
N SER A 259 2.97 17.70 21.36
CA SER A 259 1.95 18.67 21.78
C SER A 259 0.57 18.29 21.23
N LEU A 260 0.50 17.93 19.94
CA LEU A 260 -0.74 17.53 19.30
C LEU A 260 -1.28 16.21 19.86
N ALA A 261 -0.43 15.19 20.01
CA ALA A 261 -0.81 13.91 20.62
C ALA A 261 -1.37 14.07 22.04
N ARG A 262 -0.75 14.93 22.86
CA ARG A 262 -1.27 15.24 24.20
C ARG A 262 -2.63 15.94 24.13
N ARG A 263 -2.82 16.81 23.14
CA ARG A 263 -4.07 17.55 22.96
C ARG A 263 -5.23 16.65 22.52
N ILE A 264 -4.98 15.73 21.59
CA ILE A 264 -5.95 14.72 21.17
C ILE A 264 -6.44 13.93 22.39
N LEU A 265 -5.52 13.45 23.22
CA LEU A 265 -5.87 12.74 24.46
C LEU A 265 -6.69 13.60 25.43
N LEU A 266 -6.42 14.90 25.50
CA LEU A 266 -7.12 15.81 26.42
C LEU A 266 -8.51 16.23 25.92
N GLU A 267 -8.64 16.47 24.62
CA GLU A 267 -9.80 17.17 24.05
C GLU A 267 -10.75 16.24 23.29
N GLU A 268 -10.30 15.05 22.86
CA GLU A 268 -11.09 14.15 22.00
C GLU A 268 -11.16 12.72 22.52
N THR A 269 -10.80 12.47 23.78
CA THR A 269 -10.96 11.14 24.37
C THR A 269 -11.92 11.16 25.55
N VAL A 270 -12.56 10.02 25.77
CA VAL A 270 -13.47 9.81 26.89
C VAL A 270 -13.27 8.41 27.45
N ARG A 271 -13.49 8.25 28.76
CA ARG A 271 -13.60 6.92 29.37
C ARG A 271 -15.03 6.41 29.22
N LEU A 272 -15.20 5.38 28.42
CA LEU A 272 -16.45 4.67 28.21
C LEU A 272 -16.64 3.62 29.30
N PRO A 273 -17.72 3.65 30.11
CA PRO A 273 -17.97 2.65 31.14
C PRO A 273 -17.98 1.23 30.54
N GLY A 274 -17.26 0.31 31.18
CA GLY A 274 -17.15 -1.08 30.73
C GLY A 274 -16.17 -1.35 29.57
N LEU A 275 -15.74 -0.33 28.83
CA LEU A 275 -14.75 -0.46 27.74
C LEU A 275 -13.40 0.18 28.09
N GLY A 276 -13.40 1.41 28.59
CA GLY A 276 -12.18 2.17 28.93
C GLY A 276 -11.98 3.40 28.06
N LEU A 277 -10.74 3.90 28.00
CA LEU A 277 -10.38 5.10 27.25
C LEU A 277 -10.59 4.88 25.75
N MET A 278 -11.33 5.76 25.10
CA MET A 278 -11.62 5.71 23.67
C MET A 278 -11.48 7.08 23.03
N LEU A 279 -10.99 7.09 21.80
CA LEU A 279 -10.96 8.30 20.96
C LEU A 279 -12.35 8.53 20.36
N LEU A 280 -12.86 9.74 20.54
CA LEU A 280 -14.05 10.23 19.88
C LEU A 280 -13.71 10.72 18.47
N PRO A 281 -14.63 10.66 17.51
CA PRO A 281 -14.41 11.15 16.15
C PRO A 281 -14.13 12.66 16.02
N GLY A 282 -14.34 13.43 17.08
CA GLY A 282 -13.98 14.84 17.20
C GLY A 282 -14.22 15.33 18.63
N LYS A 283 -13.76 16.55 18.96
CA LYS A 283 -13.90 17.10 20.33
C LYS A 283 -15.35 17.32 20.78
N GLU A 284 -16.25 17.62 19.84
CA GLU A 284 -17.65 17.92 20.11
C GLU A 284 -18.60 17.06 19.26
N GLY A 285 -19.80 16.77 19.78
CA GLY A 285 -20.90 16.13 19.02
C GLY A 285 -20.98 14.60 19.07
N PHE A 286 -20.01 13.92 19.69
CA PHE A 286 -19.94 12.44 19.69
C PHE A 286 -20.27 11.78 21.03
N VAL A 287 -20.44 12.56 22.10
CA VAL A 287 -21.15 12.15 23.31
C VAL A 287 -22.63 12.48 23.07
N LEU A 288 -23.42 11.47 22.70
CA LEU A 288 -24.82 11.67 22.30
C LEU A 288 -25.73 11.85 23.53
N GLN A 289 -25.48 11.04 24.56
CA GLN A 289 -26.16 11.04 25.85
C GLN A 289 -25.16 10.63 26.93
N THR A 290 -25.56 10.69 28.20
CA THR A 290 -24.69 10.32 29.34
C THR A 290 -24.14 8.89 29.23
N ASP A 291 -24.87 7.99 28.58
CA ASP A 291 -24.57 6.55 28.43
C ASP A 291 -24.40 6.12 26.96
N ARG A 292 -24.26 7.06 26.02
CA ARG A 292 -24.18 6.77 24.58
C ARG A 292 -23.17 7.62 23.82
N TRP A 293 -22.34 6.95 23.03
CA TRP A 293 -21.25 7.56 22.27
C TRP A 293 -21.21 7.06 20.84
N ARG A 294 -20.99 7.97 19.89
CA ARG A 294 -20.83 7.64 18.48
C ARG A 294 -19.34 7.53 18.15
N LEU A 295 -18.95 6.42 17.54
CA LEU A 295 -17.56 6.10 17.20
C LEU A 295 -17.46 5.80 15.69
N ASN A 296 -16.26 5.97 15.13
CA ASN A 296 -15.97 5.65 13.73
C ASN A 296 -14.81 4.65 13.66
N PRO A 297 -15.04 3.40 13.19
CA PRO A 297 -14.00 2.39 13.12
C PRO A 297 -12.82 2.75 12.19
N SER A 298 -13.05 3.61 11.19
CA SER A 298 -12.03 3.96 10.20
C SER A 298 -10.98 4.95 10.67
N TYR A 299 -11.25 5.64 11.79
CA TYR A 299 -10.45 6.76 12.29
C TYR A 299 -9.16 6.32 13.00
N LEU A 300 -9.04 5.02 13.31
CA LEU A 300 -8.05 4.50 14.24
C LEU A 300 -7.11 3.47 13.60
N PRO A 301 -6.26 3.85 12.62
CA PRO A 301 -5.25 2.94 12.09
C PRO A 301 -4.34 2.42 13.21
N LEU A 302 -4.24 1.11 13.33
CA LEU A 302 -3.50 0.43 14.39
C LEU A 302 -2.00 0.82 14.37
N GLN A 303 -1.42 1.04 13.19
CA GLN A 303 -0.05 1.49 13.01
C GLN A 303 0.20 2.87 13.65
N LEU A 304 -0.76 3.79 13.51
CA LEU A 304 -0.66 5.13 14.10
C LEU A 304 -0.69 5.05 15.62
N LEU A 305 -1.64 4.28 16.17
CA LEU A 305 -1.77 4.09 17.62
C LEU A 305 -0.52 3.43 18.24
N ARG A 306 0.06 2.42 17.58
CA ARG A 306 1.36 1.84 17.99
C ARG A 306 2.44 2.91 18.05
N ARG A 307 2.50 3.76 17.03
CA ARG A 307 3.54 4.78 16.93
C ARG A 307 3.38 5.90 17.94
N LEU A 308 2.15 6.31 18.23
CA LEU A 308 1.83 7.33 19.24
C LEU A 308 2.11 6.83 20.66
N GLU A 309 1.89 5.55 20.95
CA GLU A 309 2.35 4.94 22.22
C GLU A 309 3.87 5.08 22.36
N GLN A 310 4.65 4.87 21.29
CA GLN A 310 6.10 5.09 21.35
C GLN A 310 6.48 6.58 21.47
N LEU A 311 5.66 7.48 20.92
CA LEU A 311 5.92 8.93 20.97
C LEU A 311 5.70 9.50 22.37
N THR A 312 4.66 9.02 23.06
CA THR A 312 4.26 9.42 24.41
C THR A 312 3.85 8.19 25.25
N PRO A 313 4.82 7.39 25.74
CA PRO A 313 4.54 6.15 26.44
C PRO A 313 3.71 6.34 27.71
N GLY A 314 2.76 5.43 27.96
CA GLY A 314 1.96 5.39 29.18
C GLY A 314 0.81 6.41 29.26
N ASN A 315 0.56 7.19 28.21
CA ASN A 315 -0.47 8.22 28.21
C ASN A 315 -1.88 7.74 27.77
N GLY A 316 -2.04 6.46 27.43
CA GLY A 316 -3.35 5.85 27.13
C GLY A 316 -3.53 5.34 25.70
N TRP A 317 -2.56 5.54 24.80
CA TRP A 317 -2.65 5.06 23.42
C TRP A 317 -2.76 3.53 23.33
N GLN A 318 -2.05 2.80 24.19
CA GLN A 318 -2.18 1.36 24.28
C GLN A 318 -3.59 0.91 24.70
N GLU A 319 -4.27 1.65 25.58
CA GLU A 319 -5.66 1.35 25.99
C GLU A 319 -6.63 1.62 24.84
N ILE A 320 -6.51 2.77 24.18
CA ILE A 320 -7.30 3.12 22.97
C ILE A 320 -7.12 2.07 21.88
N LEU A 321 -5.90 1.58 21.68
CA LEU A 321 -5.62 0.54 20.70
C LEU A 321 -6.36 -0.75 21.03
N ASN A 322 -6.28 -1.23 22.27
CA ASN A 322 -6.96 -2.44 22.69
C ASN A 322 -8.48 -2.29 22.50
N ASN A 323 -9.03 -1.13 22.87
CA ASN A 323 -10.45 -0.84 22.73
C ASN A 323 -10.89 -0.71 21.27
N THR A 324 -10.02 -0.21 20.39
CA THR A 324 -10.23 -0.19 18.94
C THR A 324 -10.36 -1.62 18.40
N LEU A 325 -9.52 -2.56 18.85
CA LEU A 325 -9.63 -3.96 18.46
C LEU A 325 -10.96 -4.57 18.94
N THR A 326 -11.37 -4.29 20.18
CA THR A 326 -12.67 -4.73 20.70
C THR A 326 -13.84 -4.18 19.88
N MET A 327 -13.79 -2.90 19.49
CA MET A 327 -14.79 -2.28 18.63
C MET A 327 -14.86 -2.95 17.25
N LEU A 328 -13.71 -3.20 16.61
CA LEU A 328 -13.67 -3.88 15.32
C LEU A 328 -14.26 -5.30 15.41
N GLN A 329 -13.90 -6.04 16.47
CA GLN A 329 -14.39 -7.40 16.72
C GLN A 329 -15.90 -7.48 17.03
N ALA A 330 -16.55 -6.36 17.37
CA ALA A 330 -18.00 -6.31 17.49
C ALA A 330 -18.72 -6.59 16.15
N SER A 331 -18.04 -6.33 15.03
CA SER A 331 -18.53 -6.60 13.67
C SER A 331 -18.37 -8.07 13.28
N ARG A 332 -19.09 -8.97 13.96
CA ARG A 332 -18.95 -10.43 13.84
C ARG A 332 -19.14 -10.99 12.42
N SER A 333 -19.80 -10.27 11.54
CA SER A 333 -19.99 -10.63 10.12
C SER A 333 -18.74 -10.40 9.25
N GLY A 334 -17.73 -9.69 9.77
CA GLY A 334 -16.55 -9.28 9.02
C GLY A 334 -16.74 -8.05 8.14
N PHE A 335 -17.94 -7.46 8.17
CA PHE A 335 -18.24 -6.18 7.52
C PHE A 335 -18.29 -5.06 8.54
N ILE A 336 -17.56 -3.97 8.29
CA ILE A 336 -17.39 -2.89 9.25
C ILE A 336 -18.34 -1.74 8.89
N PRO A 337 -19.10 -1.17 9.85
CA PRO A 337 -19.95 -0.02 9.58
C PRO A 337 -19.12 1.28 9.53
N ASP A 338 -19.66 2.30 8.85
CA ASP A 338 -19.07 3.65 8.82
C ASP A 338 -19.03 4.25 10.24
N TRP A 339 -20.15 4.10 10.96
CA TRP A 339 -20.31 4.57 12.33
C TRP A 339 -20.89 3.45 13.20
N ILE A 340 -20.50 3.45 14.47
CA ILE A 340 -20.97 2.48 15.47
C ILE A 340 -21.30 3.22 16.77
N LEU A 341 -22.42 2.83 17.39
CA LEU A 341 -22.82 3.34 18.68
C LEU A 341 -22.22 2.46 19.78
N PHE A 342 -21.68 3.08 20.83
CA PHE A 342 -21.43 2.42 22.09
C PHE A 342 -22.48 2.87 23.11
N ASP A 343 -23.16 1.91 23.72
CA ASP A 343 -24.12 2.09 24.80
C ASP A 343 -23.59 1.39 26.06
N GLU A 344 -23.59 2.06 27.21
CA GLU A 344 -23.02 1.52 28.45
C GLU A 344 -23.59 0.14 28.84
N LYS A 345 -24.89 -0.10 28.61
CA LYS A 345 -25.56 -1.33 29.04
C LYS A 345 -25.51 -2.42 28.00
N HIS A 346 -25.53 -2.04 26.72
CA HIS A 346 -25.68 -2.99 25.61
C HIS A 346 -24.40 -3.19 24.81
N GLY A 347 -23.35 -2.42 25.08
CA GLY A 347 -22.10 -2.41 24.31
C GLY A 347 -22.30 -1.80 22.92
N PHE A 348 -21.71 -2.44 21.91
CA PHE A 348 -21.75 -1.92 20.55
C PHE A 348 -23.09 -2.21 19.84
N LEU A 349 -23.69 -1.17 19.28
CA LEU A 349 -24.95 -1.18 18.56
C LEU A 349 -24.79 -0.46 17.20
N PRO A 350 -25.70 -0.68 16.23
CA PRO A 350 -25.73 0.17 15.04
C PRO A 350 -25.93 1.63 15.41
N ASP A 351 -25.36 2.50 14.59
CA ASP A 351 -25.53 3.93 14.72
C ASP A 351 -26.99 4.36 14.52
N HIS A 352 -27.41 5.44 15.18
CA HIS A 352 -28.77 5.95 15.07
C HIS A 352 -29.06 6.60 13.71
N GLU A 353 -28.06 7.23 13.07
CA GLU A 353 -28.25 7.96 11.82
C GLU A 353 -27.91 7.10 10.60
N SER A 354 -26.74 6.46 10.60
CA SER A 354 -26.27 5.63 9.48
C SER A 354 -26.66 4.16 9.60
N GLY A 355 -27.28 3.75 10.71
CA GLY A 355 -27.65 2.36 10.94
C GLY A 355 -26.43 1.44 10.93
N SER A 356 -26.57 0.30 10.25
CA SER A 356 -25.50 -0.69 10.04
C SER A 356 -24.79 -0.53 8.68
N ARG A 357 -24.84 0.65 8.06
CA ARG A 357 -24.19 0.88 6.77
C ARG A 357 -22.67 0.91 6.92
N GLY A 358 -21.97 0.14 6.09
CA GLY A 358 -20.55 0.30 5.77
C GLY A 358 -20.36 0.75 4.33
N SER A 359 -19.57 1.78 4.10
CA SER A 359 -19.38 2.44 2.81
C SER A 359 -18.06 3.24 2.79
N TYR A 360 -18.13 4.54 2.47
CA TYR A 360 -16.98 5.41 2.19
C TYR A 360 -16.03 5.54 3.38
N ASP A 361 -16.51 5.60 4.63
CA ASP A 361 -15.64 5.60 5.80
C ASP A 361 -15.02 4.22 6.02
N ALA A 362 -15.88 3.21 6.11
CA ALA A 362 -15.49 1.86 6.50
C ALA A 362 -14.48 1.20 5.54
N ILE A 363 -14.45 1.61 4.27
CA ILE A 363 -13.49 1.07 3.29
C ILE A 363 -12.04 1.22 3.76
N ARG A 364 -11.75 2.29 4.53
CA ARG A 364 -10.41 2.58 5.05
C ARG A 364 -9.98 1.57 6.12
N VAL A 365 -10.89 0.93 6.83
CA VAL A 365 -10.55 -0.11 7.82
C VAL A 365 -9.84 -1.29 7.15
N TYR A 366 -10.33 -1.70 5.98
CA TYR A 366 -9.72 -2.77 5.18
C TYR A 366 -8.36 -2.36 4.63
N LEU A 367 -8.23 -1.11 4.18
CA LEU A 367 -6.97 -0.52 3.74
C LEU A 367 -5.93 -0.55 4.87
N TRP A 368 -6.26 -0.01 6.04
CA TRP A 368 -5.36 0.04 7.20
C TRP A 368 -4.96 -1.36 7.67
N ALA A 369 -5.91 -2.28 7.80
CA ALA A 369 -5.64 -3.66 8.21
C ALA A 369 -4.75 -4.39 7.21
N GLY A 370 -4.99 -4.20 5.90
CA GLY A 370 -4.19 -4.79 4.83
C GLY A 370 -2.73 -4.34 4.83
N MET A 371 -2.45 -3.14 5.35
CA MET A 371 -1.11 -2.56 5.46
C MET A 371 -0.41 -2.82 6.81
N LEU A 372 -1.01 -3.59 7.72
CA LEU A 372 -0.35 -3.94 8.98
C LEU A 372 0.92 -4.76 8.74
N HIS A 373 1.95 -4.47 9.53
CA HIS A 373 3.21 -5.21 9.50
C HIS A 373 2.97 -6.70 9.83
N PRO A 374 3.62 -7.66 9.15
CA PRO A 374 3.46 -9.10 9.41
C PRO A 374 3.63 -9.51 10.88
N GLU A 375 4.47 -8.80 11.63
CA GLU A 375 4.72 -9.04 13.06
C GLU A 375 3.80 -8.28 14.01
N ASP A 376 2.83 -7.47 13.52
CA ASP A 376 1.85 -6.87 14.43
C ASP A 376 0.98 -7.98 15.06
N PRO A 377 0.91 -8.06 16.40
CA PRO A 377 0.16 -9.13 17.08
C PRO A 377 -1.33 -9.21 16.70
N ALA A 378 -1.93 -8.09 16.29
CA ALA A 378 -3.34 -8.05 15.90
C ALA A 378 -3.58 -8.46 14.45
N ARG A 379 -2.55 -8.53 13.60
CA ARG A 379 -2.70 -8.67 12.14
C ARG A 379 -3.50 -9.91 11.76
N THR A 380 -3.10 -11.09 12.24
CA THR A 380 -3.77 -12.35 11.87
C THR A 380 -5.26 -12.33 12.25
N THR A 381 -5.56 -11.89 13.48
CA THR A 381 -6.94 -11.78 13.96
C THR A 381 -7.76 -10.80 13.12
N LEU A 382 -7.21 -9.64 12.79
CA LEU A 382 -7.90 -8.63 11.97
C LEU A 382 -8.09 -9.10 10.52
N LEU A 383 -7.08 -9.71 9.90
CA LEU A 383 -7.23 -10.24 8.54
C LEU A 383 -8.30 -11.32 8.47
N ASN A 384 -8.34 -12.22 9.45
CA ASN A 384 -9.39 -13.25 9.53
C ASN A 384 -10.78 -12.65 9.74
N LEU A 385 -10.90 -11.62 10.58
CA LEU A 385 -12.15 -10.89 10.79
C LEU A 385 -12.64 -10.27 9.47
N LEU A 386 -11.74 -9.68 8.68
CA LEU A 386 -12.08 -8.90 7.49
C LEU A 386 -12.10 -9.71 6.17
N ALA A 387 -11.74 -10.99 6.23
CA ALA A 387 -11.74 -11.90 5.08
C ALA A 387 -13.08 -11.96 4.30
N PRO A 388 -14.28 -11.84 4.92
CA PRO A 388 -15.55 -11.84 4.19
C PRO A 388 -15.67 -10.76 3.10
N MET A 389 -14.95 -9.62 3.23
CA MET A 389 -14.90 -8.62 2.15
C MET A 389 -14.15 -9.15 0.92
N ALA A 390 -13.07 -9.90 1.12
CA ALA A 390 -12.33 -10.53 0.01
C ALA A 390 -13.19 -11.61 -0.69
N ASP A 391 -13.98 -12.36 0.06
CA ASP A 391 -14.91 -13.35 -0.47
C ASP A 391 -16.03 -12.68 -1.28
N LEU A 392 -16.59 -11.58 -0.77
CA LEU A 392 -17.61 -10.80 -1.47
C LEU A 392 -17.09 -10.23 -2.80
N ILE A 393 -15.85 -9.76 -2.83
CA ILE A 393 -15.19 -9.33 -4.07
C ILE A 393 -15.02 -10.50 -5.03
N ALA A 394 -14.70 -11.70 -4.52
CA ALA A 394 -14.56 -12.88 -5.35
C ALA A 394 -15.89 -13.31 -6.00
N GLU A 395 -17.00 -13.13 -5.28
CA GLU A 395 -18.35 -13.41 -5.77
C GLU A 395 -18.81 -12.36 -6.80
N ARG A 396 -18.65 -11.08 -6.48
CA ARG A 396 -19.22 -9.97 -7.27
C ARG A 396 -18.28 -9.44 -8.35
N GLY A 397 -16.99 -9.73 -8.23
CA GLY A 397 -15.93 -9.24 -9.10
C GLY A 397 -15.57 -7.75 -8.93
N ALA A 398 -16.17 -7.06 -7.97
CA ALA A 398 -15.91 -5.66 -7.62
C ALA A 398 -16.37 -5.43 -6.17
N PRO A 399 -15.81 -4.43 -5.46
CA PRO A 399 -16.30 -4.08 -4.14
C PRO A 399 -17.72 -3.50 -4.17
N PRO A 400 -18.54 -3.69 -3.12
CA PRO A 400 -19.78 -2.94 -2.94
C PRO A 400 -19.55 -1.44 -2.78
N GLN A 401 -20.53 -0.63 -3.16
CA GLN A 401 -20.57 0.76 -2.70
C GLN A 401 -21.03 0.83 -1.24
N THR A 402 -22.03 0.02 -0.89
CA THR A 402 -22.57 -0.06 0.47
C THR A 402 -22.80 -1.51 0.87
N ILE A 403 -22.67 -1.79 2.17
CA ILE A 403 -23.08 -3.04 2.78
C ILE A 403 -23.83 -2.77 4.08
N ASP A 404 -24.92 -3.49 4.30
CA ASP A 404 -25.55 -3.56 5.62
C ASP A 404 -24.84 -4.64 6.45
N THR A 405 -24.11 -4.25 7.49
CA THR A 405 -23.29 -5.14 8.30
C THR A 405 -24.08 -6.09 9.20
N LYS A 406 -25.38 -5.85 9.38
CA LYS A 406 -26.29 -6.76 10.11
C LYS A 406 -26.86 -7.83 9.20
N THR A 407 -27.24 -7.48 7.97
CA THR A 407 -27.88 -8.40 7.02
C THR A 407 -26.91 -8.99 6.00
N ASN A 408 -25.67 -8.48 5.95
CA ASN A 408 -24.63 -8.77 4.97
C ASN A 408 -25.08 -8.50 3.52
N ARG A 409 -26.08 -7.63 3.34
CA ARG A 409 -26.59 -7.28 2.01
C ARG A 409 -25.74 -6.17 1.41
N ALA A 410 -25.07 -6.52 0.32
CA ALA A 410 -24.24 -5.62 -0.47
C ALA A 410 -25.06 -4.93 -1.56
N SER A 411 -24.82 -3.64 -1.80
CA SER A 411 -25.50 -2.85 -2.84
C SER A 411 -24.52 -1.93 -3.58
N GLY A 412 -24.87 -1.60 -4.83
CA GLY A 412 -24.06 -0.76 -5.72
C GLY A 412 -22.71 -1.36 -6.08
N LEU A 413 -21.99 -0.68 -6.97
CA LEU A 413 -20.59 -0.92 -7.28
C LEU A 413 -19.76 0.19 -6.63
N GLY A 414 -18.77 -0.20 -5.84
CA GLY A 414 -17.84 0.76 -5.24
C GLY A 414 -17.03 1.47 -6.33
N PRO A 415 -16.65 2.74 -6.10
CA PRO A 415 -15.86 3.49 -7.07
C PRO A 415 -14.42 2.97 -7.14
N ALA A 416 -13.63 3.46 -8.10
CA ALA A 416 -12.27 2.96 -8.36
C ALA A 416 -11.34 3.09 -7.15
N GLY A 417 -11.54 4.09 -6.28
CA GLY A 417 -10.84 4.24 -5.01
C GLY A 417 -11.11 3.10 -4.02
N PHE A 418 -12.31 2.52 -4.01
CA PHE A 418 -12.58 1.32 -3.21
C PHE A 418 -11.79 0.13 -3.74
N SER A 419 -11.72 0.01 -5.07
CA SER A 419 -10.92 -1.04 -5.69
C SER A 419 -9.44 -0.91 -5.33
N ALA A 420 -8.90 0.32 -5.31
CA ALA A 420 -7.56 0.57 -4.83
C ALA A 420 -7.41 0.22 -3.33
N ALA A 421 -8.28 0.74 -2.47
CA ALA A 421 -8.23 0.59 -1.01
C ALA A 421 -8.19 -0.88 -0.53
N LEU A 422 -8.76 -1.80 -1.29
CA LEU A 422 -8.81 -3.23 -0.96
C LEU A 422 -7.58 -4.02 -1.42
N LEU A 423 -6.71 -3.46 -2.27
CA LEU A 423 -5.53 -4.17 -2.77
C LEU A 423 -4.58 -4.63 -1.63
N PRO A 424 -4.29 -3.81 -0.59
CA PRO A 424 -3.45 -4.27 0.52
C PRO A 424 -4.06 -5.43 1.29
N LEU A 425 -5.38 -5.43 1.51
CA LEU A 425 -6.08 -6.54 2.16
C LEU A 425 -5.95 -7.82 1.33
N LEU A 426 -6.28 -7.75 0.03
CA LEU A 426 -6.21 -8.90 -0.89
C LEU A 426 -4.79 -9.46 -0.98
N LYS A 427 -3.76 -8.59 -1.01
CA LYS A 427 -2.35 -9.02 -0.96
C LYS A 427 -2.03 -9.72 0.35
N SER A 428 -2.46 -9.17 1.48
CA SER A 428 -2.21 -9.71 2.81
C SER A 428 -2.93 -11.03 3.09
N LEU A 429 -4.08 -11.27 2.45
CA LEU A 429 -4.82 -12.54 2.50
C LEU A 429 -4.36 -13.56 1.42
N HIS A 430 -3.43 -13.19 0.54
CA HIS A 430 -2.99 -14.02 -0.59
C HIS A 430 -4.07 -14.29 -1.67
N HIS A 431 -5.04 -13.38 -1.85
CA HIS A 431 -6.06 -13.45 -2.91
C HIS A 431 -5.54 -12.87 -4.24
N SER A 432 -4.43 -13.41 -4.74
CA SER A 432 -3.68 -12.87 -5.90
C SER A 432 -4.51 -12.78 -7.19
N ARG A 433 -5.48 -13.68 -7.39
CA ARG A 433 -6.36 -13.72 -8.56
C ARG A 433 -7.10 -12.40 -8.81
N TRP A 434 -7.47 -11.68 -7.76
CA TRP A 434 -8.29 -10.46 -7.87
C TRP A 434 -7.47 -9.18 -7.94
N ILE A 435 -6.21 -9.21 -7.50
CA ILE A 435 -5.33 -8.04 -7.45
C ILE A 435 -5.25 -7.35 -8.82
N SER A 436 -4.93 -8.09 -9.89
CA SER A 436 -4.82 -7.50 -11.24
C SER A 436 -6.13 -6.88 -11.73
N LYS A 437 -7.29 -7.47 -11.37
CA LYS A 437 -8.59 -6.93 -11.76
C LYS A 437 -8.88 -5.60 -11.06
N LEU A 438 -8.70 -5.54 -9.74
CA LEU A 438 -8.94 -4.31 -8.98
C LEU A 438 -7.89 -3.23 -9.28
N GLN A 439 -6.65 -3.62 -9.62
CA GLN A 439 -5.63 -2.68 -10.14
C GLN A 439 -6.07 -2.03 -11.44
N ASN A 440 -6.62 -2.80 -12.39
CA ASN A 440 -7.13 -2.25 -13.65
C ASN A 440 -8.30 -1.30 -13.41
N GLN A 441 -9.21 -1.62 -12.47
CA GLN A 441 -10.30 -0.71 -12.09
C GLN A 441 -9.75 0.57 -11.42
N ALA A 442 -8.76 0.45 -10.54
CA ALA A 442 -8.11 1.61 -9.92
C ALA A 442 -7.39 2.51 -10.94
N ALA A 443 -6.91 1.95 -12.06
CA ALA A 443 -6.24 2.72 -13.11
C ALA A 443 -7.18 3.72 -13.82
N GLU A 444 -8.51 3.54 -13.74
CA GLU A 444 -9.51 4.48 -14.25
C GLU A 444 -9.39 5.87 -13.61
N LEU A 445 -8.80 5.97 -12.41
CA LEU A 445 -8.56 7.25 -11.71
C LEU A 445 -7.63 8.20 -12.46
N SER A 446 -6.80 7.69 -13.38
CA SER A 446 -5.99 8.56 -14.25
C SER A 446 -6.83 9.50 -15.12
N GLY A 447 -8.08 9.15 -15.43
CA GLY A 447 -9.03 9.98 -16.17
C GLY A 447 -9.86 10.93 -15.30
N HIS A 448 -9.77 10.82 -13.98
CA HIS A 448 -10.58 11.58 -13.01
C HIS A 448 -9.71 12.22 -11.92
N PRO A 449 -8.75 13.09 -12.28
CA PRO A 449 -7.81 13.68 -11.33
C PRO A 449 -8.46 14.58 -10.27
N ASP A 450 -9.71 14.99 -10.50
CA ASP A 450 -10.53 15.81 -9.62
C ASP A 450 -11.32 15.01 -8.55
N TYR A 451 -11.35 13.68 -8.64
CA TYR A 451 -12.08 12.81 -7.70
C TYR A 451 -11.29 12.65 -6.39
N TYR A 452 -11.28 13.71 -5.58
CA TYR A 452 -10.45 13.84 -4.37
C TYR A 452 -10.41 12.56 -3.51
N TYR A 453 -11.58 12.04 -3.12
CA TYR A 453 -11.63 10.91 -2.19
C TYR A 453 -11.02 9.63 -2.77
N ASP A 454 -11.36 9.31 -4.02
CA ASP A 454 -10.81 8.15 -4.70
C ASP A 454 -9.30 8.26 -4.93
N GLN A 455 -8.81 9.46 -5.27
CA GLN A 455 -7.38 9.73 -5.46
C GLN A 455 -6.61 9.52 -4.15
N VAL A 456 -7.15 9.97 -3.01
CA VAL A 456 -6.55 9.74 -1.68
C VAL A 456 -6.45 8.25 -1.37
N LEU A 457 -7.54 7.49 -1.54
CA LEU A 457 -7.54 6.04 -1.29
C LEU A 457 -6.50 5.33 -2.17
N ALA A 458 -6.39 5.74 -3.44
CA ALA A 458 -5.42 5.21 -4.37
C ALA A 458 -3.98 5.58 -4.01
N LEU A 459 -3.71 6.80 -3.53
CA LEU A 459 -2.37 7.20 -3.08
C LEU A 459 -1.87 6.31 -1.94
N PHE A 460 -2.69 6.07 -0.91
CA PHE A 460 -2.35 5.13 0.15
C PHE A 460 -2.14 3.72 -0.39
N ALA A 461 -3.15 3.18 -1.06
CA ALA A 461 -3.13 1.78 -1.45
C ALA A 461 -2.05 1.46 -2.49
N LEU A 462 -1.99 2.22 -3.59
CA LEU A 462 -1.03 2.00 -4.67
C LEU A 462 0.38 2.39 -4.26
N GLY A 463 0.56 3.47 -3.48
CA GLY A 463 1.85 3.81 -2.90
C GLY A 463 2.42 2.66 -2.05
N TRP A 464 1.59 2.02 -1.23
CA TRP A 464 1.99 0.82 -0.52
C TRP A 464 2.18 -0.38 -1.47
N MET A 465 1.28 -0.66 -2.41
CA MET A 465 1.42 -1.81 -3.32
C MET A 465 2.71 -1.74 -4.15
N GLU A 466 3.10 -0.56 -4.60
CA GLU A 466 4.35 -0.27 -5.32
C GLU A 466 5.59 -0.34 -4.43
N GLY A 467 5.44 -0.34 -3.10
CA GLY A 467 6.56 -0.34 -2.17
C GLY A 467 7.21 1.03 -1.98
N ARG A 468 6.46 2.12 -2.11
CA ARG A 468 6.95 3.49 -1.80
C ARG A 468 7.14 3.69 -0.31
N TYR A 469 6.34 3.01 0.50
CA TYR A 469 6.48 3.00 1.95
C TYR A 469 5.94 1.70 2.55
N ARG A 470 6.40 1.37 3.76
CA ARG A 470 5.86 0.33 4.65
C ARG A 470 5.68 0.91 6.05
N PHE A 471 4.94 0.20 6.90
CA PHE A 471 4.94 0.43 8.34
C PHE A 471 5.75 -0.66 9.02
N GLY A 472 6.62 -0.29 9.95
CA GLY A 472 7.34 -1.23 10.80
C GLY A 472 6.46 -1.81 11.92
N PRO A 473 6.97 -2.79 12.70
CA PRO A 473 6.20 -3.48 13.73
C PRO A 473 5.69 -2.57 14.86
N GLN A 474 6.38 -1.45 15.14
CA GLN A 474 5.93 -0.43 16.10
C GLN A 474 5.23 0.75 15.42
N GLY A 475 4.79 0.59 14.17
CA GLY A 475 4.04 1.59 13.42
C GLY A 475 4.87 2.72 12.80
N HIS A 476 6.20 2.76 13.01
CA HIS A 476 7.07 3.75 12.37
C HIS A 476 7.05 3.60 10.84
N LEU A 477 7.16 4.71 10.12
CA LEU A 477 7.16 4.76 8.67
C LEU A 477 8.51 4.30 8.12
N LEU A 478 8.48 3.45 7.11
CA LEU A 478 9.66 2.97 6.37
C LEU A 478 9.50 3.39 4.90
N PRO A 479 9.90 4.62 4.53
CA PRO A 479 9.81 5.06 3.15
C PRO A 479 10.94 4.47 2.31
N ARG A 480 10.70 4.26 1.02
CA ARG A 480 11.67 3.63 0.09
C ARG A 480 12.99 4.40 -0.01
N TRP A 481 12.95 5.72 0.10
CA TRP A 481 14.13 6.55 -0.02
C TRP A 481 15.09 6.41 1.17
N GLU A 482 14.64 5.90 2.32
CA GLU A 482 15.51 5.63 3.49
C GLU A 482 16.47 4.47 3.20
N SER A 483 16.01 3.44 2.48
CA SER A 483 16.85 2.27 2.10
C SER A 483 17.62 2.47 0.79
N SER A 484 17.23 3.44 -0.04
CA SER A 484 17.91 3.72 -1.31
C SER A 484 19.18 4.55 -1.12
N CYS A 485 19.29 5.29 -0.02
CA CYS A 485 20.48 6.09 0.31
C CYS A 485 21.62 5.27 0.93
N THR A 486 21.38 4.08 1.48
CA THR A 486 22.45 3.21 2.00
C THR A 486 23.24 2.51 0.90
N ALA A 487 22.68 2.31 -0.30
CA ALA A 487 23.41 1.72 -1.43
C ALA A 487 24.39 2.69 -2.13
N ALA A 488 24.27 4.00 -1.90
CA ALA A 488 25.13 5.01 -2.49
C ALA A 488 26.31 5.44 -1.58
N ALA A 489 26.37 4.93 -0.35
CA ALA A 489 27.33 5.35 0.67
C ALA A 489 28.49 4.36 0.91
N ASP A 490 28.57 3.25 0.18
CA ASP A 490 29.71 2.32 0.24
C ASP A 490 30.56 2.36 -1.04
N PRO A 491 31.62 3.21 -1.07
CA PRO A 491 32.80 2.93 -1.85
C PRO A 491 33.85 2.33 -0.90
N SER A 492 33.73 1.04 -0.60
CA SER A 492 34.77 0.27 0.10
C SER A 492 35.89 -0.15 -0.83
#